data_AF-A0A933PFA3-F1
#
_entry.id   AF-A0A933PFA3-F1
#
_cell.length_a   1.000
_cell.length_b   1.000
_cell.length_c   1.000
_cell.angle_alpha   90.00
_cell.angle_beta   90.00
_cell.angle_gamma   90.00
#
_symmetry.space_group_name_H-M   'P 1'
#
loop_
_entity.id
_entity.type
_entity.pdbx_description
1 polymer ?
#
loop_
_entity_poly.entity_id
_entity_poly.type
_entity_poly.pdbx_seq_one_letter_code
_entity_poly.pdbx_strand_id
1 'polypeptide(L)'
;ALLPAGPAPAAPLLELSTASAVRSAVEAGAGPAVLSTFAVEDDVAAGRLVRVPVPGLDLSRRLRAVWPRGQRPTGPARDLLRIAARHAVWTPPEPVAAT
;
A
#
# COMPACT_ATOMS: atom_id res chain seq x y z
N ALA A 1 4.45 -1.86 -27.47
CA ALA A 1 5.86 -2.31 -27.51
C ALA A 1 6.37 -2.45 -26.06
N LEU A 2 7.34 -3.31 -25.75
CA LEU A 2 7.97 -3.29 -24.42
C LEU A 2 8.74 -1.95 -24.30
N LEU A 3 8.41 -1.15 -23.28
CA LEU A 3 9.17 0.04 -22.92
C LEU A 3 10.63 -0.32 -22.61
N PRO A 4 11.61 0.58 -22.86
CA PRO A 4 13.01 0.31 -22.56
C PRO A 4 13.17 -0.10 -21.10
N ALA A 5 13.95 -1.14 -20.86
CA ALA A 5 14.25 -1.60 -19.51
C ALA A 5 14.92 -0.45 -18.74
N GLY A 6 14.23 0.08 -17.74
CA GLY A 6 14.82 1.00 -16.78
C GLY A 6 16.02 0.37 -16.07
N PRO A 7 16.76 1.15 -15.25
CA PRO A 7 17.86 0.61 -14.47
C PRO A 7 17.40 -0.61 -13.67
N ALA A 8 18.29 -1.61 -13.54
CA ALA A 8 18.00 -2.81 -12.77
C ALA A 8 17.59 -2.43 -11.33
N PRO A 9 16.59 -3.11 -10.75
CA PRO A 9 16.20 -2.86 -9.36
C PRO A 9 17.40 -3.00 -8.42
N ALA A 10 17.54 -2.08 -7.48
CA ALA A 10 18.54 -2.22 -6.43
C ALA A 10 18.24 -3.46 -5.58
N ALA A 11 19.30 -4.16 -5.14
CA ALA A 11 19.14 -5.23 -4.16
C ALA A 11 18.56 -4.64 -2.85
N PRO A 12 17.61 -5.33 -2.19
CA PRO A 12 17.05 -4.87 -0.95
C PRO A 12 18.13 -4.81 0.13
N LEU A 13 18.20 -3.69 0.85
CA LEU A 13 19.10 -3.55 1.99
C LEU A 13 18.71 -4.47 3.16
N LEU A 14 17.41 -4.69 3.34
CA LEU A 14 16.83 -5.48 4.42
C LEU A 14 15.48 -6.07 4.01
N GLU A 15 15.26 -7.34 4.33
CA GLU A 15 13.98 -8.04 4.14
C GLU A 15 13.41 -8.50 5.48
N LEU A 16 12.14 -8.17 5.74
CA LEU A 16 11.45 -8.47 6.99
C LEU A 16 10.04 -8.98 6.68
N SER A 17 9.55 -9.89 7.53
CA SER A 17 8.29 -10.60 7.30
C SER A 17 7.03 -9.79 7.62
N THR A 18 7.14 -8.63 8.27
CA THR A 18 6.00 -7.82 8.71
C THR A 18 6.22 -6.32 8.49
N ALA A 19 5.13 -5.60 8.23
CA ALA A 19 5.17 -4.15 8.08
C ALA A 19 5.58 -3.43 9.38
N SER A 20 5.22 -3.97 10.55
CA SER A 20 5.63 -3.43 11.84
C SER A 20 7.14 -3.54 12.08
N ALA A 21 7.77 -4.64 11.65
CA ALA A 21 9.22 -4.79 11.73
C ALA A 21 9.94 -3.81 10.79
N VAL A 22 9.44 -3.64 9.56
CA VAL A 22 9.96 -2.63 8.62
C VAL A 22 9.86 -1.23 9.22
N ARG A 23 8.71 -0.87 9.79
CA ARG A 23 8.49 0.42 10.46
C ARG A 23 9.51 0.68 11.58
N SER A 24 9.74 -0.30 12.45
CA SER A 24 10.74 -0.20 13.52
C SER A 24 12.18 -0.13 12.99
N ALA A 25 12.49 -0.80 11.87
CA ALA A 25 13.80 -0.69 11.25
C ALA A 25 14.05 0.71 10.66
N VAL A 26 13.03 1.34 10.05
CA VAL A 26 13.11 2.73 9.57
C VAL A 26 13.34 3.69 10.74
N GLU A 27 12.59 3.53 11.83
CA GLU A 27 12.74 4.33 13.05
C GLU A 27 14.16 4.19 13.65
N ALA A 28 14.76 3.00 13.57
CA ALA A 28 16.12 2.73 13.99
C ALA A 28 17.21 3.18 12.99
N GLY A 29 16.84 3.78 11.85
CA GLY A 29 17.78 4.33 10.89
C GLY A 29 18.30 3.35 9.82
N ALA A 30 17.63 2.21 9.62
CA ALA A 30 18.01 1.25 8.58
C ALA A 30 17.90 1.82 7.15
N GLY A 31 17.10 2.87 6.94
CA GLY A 31 16.88 3.50 5.64
C GLY A 31 15.40 3.76 5.36
N PRO A 32 15.04 4.31 4.18
CA PRO A 32 13.66 4.56 3.80
C PRO A 32 12.92 3.24 3.47
N ALA A 33 11.61 3.22 3.68
CA ALA A 33 10.75 2.11 3.28
C ALA A 33 9.44 2.59 2.66
N VAL A 34 8.83 1.71 1.85
CA VAL A 34 7.47 1.89 1.33
C VAL A 34 6.49 1.16 2.25
N LEU A 35 5.68 1.93 2.98
CA LEU A 35 4.69 1.41 3.93
C LEU A 35 3.29 1.92 3.60
N SER A 36 2.27 1.19 4.07
CA SER A 36 0.88 1.67 3.99
C SER A 36 0.74 2.94 4.81
N THR A 37 0.10 3.98 4.27
CA THR A 37 -0.17 5.23 5.00
C THR A 37 -0.93 4.97 6.30
N PHE A 38 -1.90 4.05 6.27
CA PHE A 38 -2.65 3.62 7.45
C PHE A 38 -1.77 2.99 8.55
N ALA A 39 -0.66 2.34 8.18
CA ALA A 39 0.21 1.67 9.14
C ALA A 39 1.23 2.60 9.82
N VAL A 40 1.38 3.84 9.34
CA VAL A 40 2.38 4.80 9.82
C VAL A 40 1.78 6.18 10.15
N GLU A 41 0.45 6.32 10.11
CA GLU A 41 -0.25 7.59 10.31
C GLU A 41 0.12 8.23 11.65
N ASP A 42 0.05 7.46 12.73
CA ASP A 42 0.41 7.91 14.08
C ASP A 42 1.90 8.25 14.22
N ASP A 43 2.78 7.51 13.53
CA ASP A 43 4.22 7.79 13.56
C ASP A 43 4.59 9.07 12.83
N VAL A 44 3.91 9.34 11.72
CA VAL A 44 4.07 10.58 10.96
C VAL A 44 3.49 11.75 11.74
N ALA A 45 2.30 11.60 12.33
CA ALA A 45 1.68 12.63 13.15
C ALA A 45 2.53 12.97 14.39
N ALA A 46 3.18 11.96 14.99
CA ALA A 46 4.07 12.15 16.13
C ALA A 46 5.50 12.59 15.73
N GLY A 47 5.82 12.72 14.44
CA GLY A 47 7.15 13.11 13.96
C GLY A 47 8.24 12.06 14.14
N ARG A 48 7.88 10.79 14.44
CA ARG A 48 8.83 9.66 14.48
C ARG A 48 9.26 9.23 13.08
N LEU A 49 8.34 9.34 12.12
CA LEU A 49 8.60 9.09 10.70
C LEU A 49 8.25 10.32 9.87
N VAL A 50 8.95 10.50 8.75
CA VAL A 50 8.66 11.57 7.78
C VAL A 50 8.30 10.96 6.43
N ARG A 51 7.32 11.54 5.76
CA ARG A 51 6.95 11.15 4.39
C ARG A 51 7.96 11.75 3.41
N VAL A 52 8.59 10.89 2.60
CA VAL A 52 9.46 11.33 1.49
C VAL A 52 8.61 11.49 0.23
N PRO A 53 8.47 12.71 -0.34
CA PRO A 53 7.69 12.91 -1.56
C PRO A 53 8.44 12.31 -2.77
N VAL A 54 7.75 11.47 -3.53
CA VAL A 54 8.27 10.88 -4.79
C VAL A 54 7.33 11.29 -5.93
N PRO A 55 7.68 12.33 -6.71
CA PRO A 55 6.83 12.81 -7.80
C PRO A 55 6.54 11.71 -8.83
N GLY A 56 5.28 11.63 -9.28
CA GLY A 56 4.85 10.67 -10.31
C GLY A 56 4.67 9.23 -9.81
N LEU A 57 4.89 8.95 -8.52
CA LEU A 57 4.69 7.63 -7.94
C LEU A 57 3.28 7.48 -7.35
N ASP A 58 2.40 6.79 -8.06
CA ASP A 58 1.10 6.35 -7.53
C ASP A 58 1.20 4.92 -6.98
N LEU A 59 1.05 4.78 -5.66
CA LEU A 59 0.98 3.50 -4.95
C LEU A 59 -0.42 3.21 -4.40
N SER A 60 -1.45 3.79 -5.00
CA SER A 60 -2.84 3.48 -4.64
C SER A 60 -3.11 1.99 -4.83
N ARG A 61 -3.72 1.38 -3.80
CA ARG A 61 -4.02 -0.06 -3.80
C ARG A 61 -5.52 -0.27 -3.79
N ARG A 62 -6.00 -1.10 -4.71
CA ARG A 62 -7.39 -1.56 -4.71
C ARG A 62 -7.54 -2.81 -3.85
N LEU A 63 -8.18 -2.67 -2.70
CA LEU A 63 -8.58 -3.81 -1.89
C LEU A 63 -9.81 -4.49 -2.51
N ARG A 64 -9.81 -5.82 -2.54
CA ARG A 64 -10.91 -6.63 -3.09
C ARG A 64 -11.38 -7.61 -2.04
N ALA A 65 -12.67 -7.58 -1.76
CA ALA A 65 -13.30 -8.64 -1.00
C ALA A 65 -13.52 -9.86 -1.90
N VAL A 66 -13.07 -11.03 -1.44
CA VAL A 66 -13.16 -12.29 -2.17
C VAL A 66 -13.90 -13.33 -1.33
N TRP A 67 -14.72 -14.16 -1.99
CA TRP A 67 -15.46 -15.26 -1.37
C TRP A 67 -15.66 -16.40 -2.39
N PRO A 68 -15.90 -17.64 -1.94
CA PRO A 68 -16.15 -18.76 -2.85
C PRO A 68 -17.35 -18.49 -3.76
N ARG A 69 -17.31 -19.03 -4.99
CA ARG A 69 -18.44 -18.93 -5.92
C ARG A 69 -19.71 -19.50 -5.29
N GLY A 70 -20.83 -18.79 -5.44
CA GLY A 70 -22.12 -19.14 -4.86
C GLY A 70 -22.30 -18.78 -3.38
N GLN A 71 -21.23 -18.38 -2.66
CA GLN A 71 -21.28 -18.11 -1.23
C GLN A 71 -21.20 -16.60 -0.95
N ARG A 72 -22.29 -15.88 -1.20
CA ARG A 72 -22.34 -14.45 -0.89
C ARG A 72 -22.25 -14.24 0.63
N PRO A 73 -21.39 -13.34 1.11
CA PRO A 73 -21.33 -13.00 2.53
C PRO A 73 -22.68 -12.53 3.07
N THR A 74 -23.09 -13.08 4.21
CA THR A 74 -24.32 -12.72 4.93
C THR A 74 -23.99 -12.40 6.40
N GLY A 75 -24.96 -11.86 7.15
CA GLY A 75 -24.79 -11.55 8.57
C GLY A 75 -23.54 -10.70 8.86
N PRO A 76 -22.75 -11.04 9.88
CA PRO A 76 -21.55 -10.29 10.28
C PRO A 76 -20.53 -10.09 9.15
N ALA A 77 -20.37 -11.05 8.25
CA ALA A 77 -19.44 -10.92 7.12
C ALA A 77 -19.90 -9.85 6.13
N ARG A 78 -21.21 -9.75 5.86
CA ARG A 78 -21.79 -8.66 5.06
C ARG A 78 -21.62 -7.31 5.75
N ASP A 79 -21.79 -7.27 7.07
CA ASP A 79 -21.63 -6.04 7.85
C ASP A 79 -20.19 -5.54 7.85
N LEU A 80 -19.21 -6.44 7.98
CA LEU A 80 -17.79 -6.12 7.82
C LEU A 80 -17.52 -5.50 6.44
N LEU A 81 -18.03 -6.11 5.37
CA LEU A 81 -17.87 -5.58 4.01
C LEU A 81 -18.47 -4.19 3.86
N ARG A 82 -19.66 -3.96 4.45
CA ARG A 82 -20.31 -2.65 4.44
C ARG A 82 -19.48 -1.60 5.19
N ILE A 83 -18.83 -1.97 6.30
CA ILE A 83 -17.95 -1.06 7.05
C ILE A 83 -16.70 -0.77 6.21
N ALA A 84 -16.03 -1.81 5.72
CA ALA A 84 -14.80 -1.68 4.93
C ALA A 84 -15.00 -0.86 3.66
N ALA A 85 -16.15 -1.01 2.98
CA ALA A 85 -16.47 -0.27 1.76
C ALA A 85 -16.64 1.25 1.97
N ARG A 86 -16.94 1.72 3.20
CA ARG A 86 -17.04 3.17 3.51
C ARG A 86 -15.70 3.89 3.39
N HIS A 87 -14.61 3.16 3.58
CA HIS A 87 -13.25 3.69 3.54
C HIS A 87 -12.56 3.42 2.19
N ALA A 88 -13.28 2.86 1.23
CA ALA A 88 -12.77 2.59 -0.11
C ALA A 88 -12.97 3.81 -1.01
N VAL A 89 -12.00 4.72 -1.02
CA VAL A 89 -11.88 5.71 -2.10
C VAL A 89 -10.71 5.29 -2.97
N TRP A 90 -11.01 4.73 -4.14
CA TRP A 90 -10.03 4.53 -5.20
C TRP A 90 -10.54 5.28 -6.42
N THR A 91 -9.82 6.33 -6.81
CA THR A 91 -10.00 7.00 -8.09
C THR A 91 -8.99 6.35 -9.04
N PRO A 92 -9.43 5.75 -10.17
CA PRO A 92 -8.48 5.26 -11.16
C PRO A 92 -7.57 6.41 -11.61
N PRO A 93 -6.25 6.20 -11.70
CA PRO A 93 -5.43 7.12 -12.49
C PRO A 93 -5.97 7.11 -13.94
N GLU A 94 -5.96 8.28 -14.59
CA GLU A 94 -6.25 8.40 -16.03
C GLU A 94 -5.53 7.27 -16.78
N PRO A 95 -6.21 6.52 -17.66
CA PRO A 95 -5.54 5.49 -18.43
C PRO A 95 -4.37 6.13 -19.17
N VAL A 96 -3.15 5.73 -18.81
CA VAL A 96 -1.97 6.10 -19.59
C VAL A 96 -2.22 5.56 -21.00
N ALA A 97 -2.47 6.46 -21.95
CA ALA A 97 -2.75 6.11 -23.33
C ALA A 97 -1.66 5.14 -23.79
N ALA A 98 -2.06 3.93 -24.14
CA ALA A 98 -1.16 2.89 -24.62
C ALA A 98 -0.38 3.46 -25.81
N THR A 99 0.91 3.76 -25.61
CA THR A 99 1.86 4.15 -26.64
C THR A 99 2.87 3.02 -26.80
#